data_AF-A0A4V1LTI6-F1
#
_entry.id   AF-A0A4V1LTI6-F1
#
_cell.length_a   1.000
_cell.length_b   1.000
_cell.length_c   1.000
_cell.angle_alpha   90.00
_cell.angle_beta   90.00
_cell.angle_gamma   90.00
#
_symmetry.space_group_name_H-M   'P 1'
#
loop_
_entity.id
_entity.type
_entity.pdbx_description
1 polymer ?
#
loop_
_entity_poly.entity_id
_entity_poly.type
_entity_poly.pdbx_seq_one_letter_code
_entity_poly.pdbx_strand_id
1 'polypeptide(L)'
;ITAKPEDHIIDAEGTLTIESFNFEIFETPGHSPGSISYYSKEANAVFSGDVLFQMSIGRTDLPGGSFAELIGSIEEKLFVLPDETAVLCGHGPETSIGFEKENNPFLQ
;
A
#
# COMPACT_ATOMS: atom_id res chain seq x y z
N ILE A 1 18.06 0.68 -21.18
CA ILE A 1 18.30 1.16 -19.80
C ILE A 1 19.07 0.05 -19.10
N THR A 2 20.25 0.34 -18.55
CA THR A 2 21.05 -0.63 -17.80
C THR A 2 21.11 -0.14 -16.36
N ALA A 3 20.55 -0.91 -15.44
CA ALA A 3 20.65 -0.65 -14.00
C ALA A 3 21.74 -1.53 -13.39
N LYS A 4 22.39 -1.06 -12.33
CA LYS A 4 23.21 -1.91 -11.48
C LYS A 4 22.31 -2.95 -10.79
N PRO A 5 22.82 -4.14 -10.44
CA PRO A 5 22.08 -5.08 -9.62
C PRO A 5 21.62 -4.40 -8.33
N GLU A 6 20.43 -4.74 -7.90
CA GLU A 6 19.88 -4.34 -6.63
C GLU A 6 20.70 -4.92 -5.47
N ASP A 7 20.99 -4.07 -4.50
CA ASP A 7 21.76 -4.46 -3.32
C ASP A 7 20.88 -5.33 -2.38
N HIS A 8 19.55 -5.12 -2.41
CA HIS A 8 18.55 -5.86 -1.64
C HIS A 8 17.23 -5.96 -2.42
N ILE A 9 16.64 -7.17 -2.44
CA ILE A 9 15.30 -7.46 -2.99
C ILE A 9 14.36 -7.69 -1.82
N ILE A 10 13.15 -7.14 -1.90
CA ILE A 10 12.03 -7.54 -1.05
C ILE A 10 11.25 -8.58 -1.85
N ASP A 11 11.38 -9.85 -1.48
CA ASP A 11 10.82 -11.00 -2.21
C ASP A 11 9.68 -11.72 -1.46
N ALA A 12 9.36 -11.25 -0.26
CA ALA A 12 8.23 -11.72 0.53
C ALA A 12 7.78 -10.66 1.55
N GLU A 13 6.54 -10.82 2.04
CA GLU A 13 6.03 -10.12 3.21
C GLU A 13 6.85 -10.42 4.47
N GLY A 14 6.81 -9.52 5.45
CA GLY A 14 7.47 -9.71 6.73
C GLY A 14 7.92 -8.42 7.38
N THR A 15 8.81 -8.52 8.37
CA THR A 15 9.39 -7.35 9.04
C THR A 15 10.64 -6.88 8.30
N LEU A 16 10.68 -5.61 7.95
CA LEU A 16 11.87 -4.91 7.47
C LEU A 16 12.32 -3.90 8.51
N THR A 17 13.55 -4.08 9.00
CA THR A 17 14.20 -3.13 9.91
C THR A 17 15.28 -2.37 9.17
N ILE A 18 15.19 -1.03 9.17
CA ILE A 18 16.21 -0.13 8.63
C ILE A 18 16.67 0.76 9.78
N GLU A 19 17.84 0.46 10.33
CA GLU A 19 18.33 1.11 11.56
C GLU A 19 17.29 1.04 12.69
N SER A 20 16.76 2.19 13.13
CA SER A 20 15.72 2.27 14.16
C SER A 20 14.30 2.19 13.62
N PHE A 21 14.09 2.12 12.30
CA PHE A 21 12.76 2.06 11.69
C PHE A 21 12.33 0.62 11.49
N ASN A 22 11.14 0.28 11.97
CA ASN A 22 10.53 -1.04 11.79
C ASN A 22 9.28 -0.92 10.92
N PHE A 23 9.23 -1.75 9.88
CA PHE A 23 8.10 -1.85 8.97
C PHE A 23 7.59 -3.28 8.90
N GLU A 24 6.28 -3.44 8.85
CA GLU A 24 5.63 -4.64 8.32
C GLU A 24 5.38 -4.39 6.82
N ILE A 25 5.90 -5.29 5.99
CA ILE A 25 5.75 -5.25 4.54
C ILE A 25 4.54 -6.07 4.15
N PHE A 26 3.63 -5.45 3.41
CA PHE A 26 2.51 -6.12 2.77
C PHE A 26 2.69 -6.11 1.26
N GLU A 27 2.46 -7.26 0.64
CA GLU A 27 2.24 -7.31 -0.80
C GLU A 27 0.84 -6.76 -1.10
N THR A 28 0.78 -5.73 -1.93
CA THR A 28 -0.46 -5.03 -2.28
C THR A 28 -0.60 -4.89 -3.79
N PRO A 29 -0.56 -6.01 -4.54
CA PRO A 29 -0.65 -6.00 -5.99
C PRO A 29 -2.00 -5.48 -6.49
N GLY A 30 -2.02 -5.11 -7.77
CA GLY A 30 -3.23 -4.72 -8.49
C GLY A 30 -3.06 -3.40 -9.24
N HIS A 31 -2.44 -2.38 -8.65
CA HIS A 31 -1.93 -1.24 -9.45
C HIS A 31 -0.79 -1.71 -10.35
N SER A 32 0.14 -2.46 -9.76
CA SER A 32 1.19 -3.19 -10.44
C SER A 32 1.41 -4.54 -9.75
N PRO A 33 1.99 -5.55 -10.44
CA PRO A 33 2.25 -6.86 -9.83
C PRO A 33 3.22 -6.84 -8.65
N GLY A 34 4.12 -5.85 -8.60
CA GLY A 34 5.14 -5.70 -7.56
C GLY A 34 4.84 -4.61 -6.53
N SER A 35 3.60 -4.14 -6.47
CA SER A 35 3.19 -3.13 -5.49
C SER A 35 3.29 -3.71 -4.07
N ILE A 36 3.92 -2.95 -3.17
CA ILE A 36 4.03 -3.27 -1.74
C ILE A 36 3.70 -2.03 -0.91
N SER A 37 3.23 -2.26 0.31
CA SER A 37 2.94 -1.23 1.30
C SER A 37 3.81 -1.42 2.55
N TYR A 38 4.28 -0.32 3.12
CA TYR A 38 5.10 -0.31 4.34
C TYR A 38 4.28 0.20 5.51
N TYR A 39 3.95 -0.66 6.47
CA TYR A 39 3.25 -0.26 7.68
C TYR A 39 4.21 -0.05 8.84
N SER A 40 4.16 1.13 9.46
CA SER A 40 4.87 1.43 10.69
C SER A 40 3.85 1.62 11.82
N LYS A 41 3.81 0.64 12.73
CA LYS A 41 2.99 0.72 13.93
C LYS A 41 3.42 1.87 14.85
N GLU A 42 4.72 2.14 14.94
CA GLU A 42 5.28 3.22 15.76
C GLU A 42 4.85 4.61 15.24
N ALA A 43 4.82 4.79 13.92
CA ALA A 43 4.36 6.03 13.30
C ALA A 43 2.83 6.09 13.14
N ASN A 44 2.11 4.99 13.42
CA ASN A 44 0.70 4.80 13.11
C ASN A 44 0.35 5.20 11.66
N ALA A 45 1.17 4.73 10.71
CA ALA A 45 1.05 5.10 9.30
C ALA A 45 1.39 3.93 8.38
N VAL A 46 0.73 3.89 7.22
CA VAL A 46 1.07 3.01 6.10
C VAL A 46 1.45 3.83 4.88
N PHE A 47 2.60 3.55 4.31
CA PHE A 47 3.03 4.08 3.02
C PHE A 47 2.49 3.14 1.94
N SER A 48 1.39 3.53 1.30
CA SER A 48 0.63 2.66 0.38
C SER A 48 1.06 2.75 -1.08
N GLY A 49 1.98 3.67 -1.41
CA GLY A 49 2.31 3.97 -2.80
C GLY A 49 1.04 4.33 -3.60
N ASP A 50 0.87 3.69 -4.76
CA ASP A 50 -0.27 3.94 -5.66
C ASP A 50 -1.42 2.94 -5.47
N VAL A 51 -1.58 2.40 -4.26
CA VAL A 51 -2.63 1.41 -3.95
C VAL A 51 -3.93 2.10 -3.52
N LEU A 52 -3.86 2.93 -2.48
CA LEU A 52 -5.02 3.60 -1.86
C LEU A 52 -4.75 5.11 -1.77
N PHE A 53 -5.70 5.90 -2.27
CA PHE A 53 -5.68 7.36 -2.25
C PHE A 53 -6.91 7.91 -1.53
N GLN A 54 -6.92 9.21 -1.23
CA GLN A 54 -8.12 9.85 -0.69
C GLN A 54 -9.31 9.71 -1.65
N MET A 55 -10.36 9.00 -1.23
CA MET A 55 -11.59 8.74 -2.00
C MET A 55 -11.33 8.13 -3.40
N SER A 56 -10.21 7.44 -3.58
CA SER A 56 -9.81 6.85 -4.87
C SER A 56 -8.84 5.67 -4.66
N ILE A 57 -8.49 4.99 -5.74
CA ILE A 57 -7.52 3.89 -5.75
C ILE A 57 -6.54 4.03 -6.92
N GLY A 58 -5.48 3.23 -6.90
CA GLY A 58 -4.58 3.04 -8.03
C GLY A 58 -5.28 2.72 -9.34
N ARG A 59 -4.77 3.26 -10.46
CA ARG A 59 -5.22 2.80 -11.78
C ARG A 59 -4.79 1.36 -12.02
N THR A 60 -5.59 0.59 -12.75
CA THR A 60 -5.39 -0.85 -12.97
C THR A 60 -5.42 -1.25 -14.44
N ASP A 61 -5.45 -0.28 -15.35
CA ASP A 61 -5.64 -0.46 -16.79
C ASP A 61 -4.33 -0.64 -17.58
N LEU A 62 -3.18 -0.55 -16.92
CA LEU A 62 -1.86 -0.78 -17.53
C LEU A 62 -1.47 -2.28 -17.48
N PRO A 63 -0.50 -2.73 -18.30
CA PRO A 63 -0.06 -4.12 -18.28
C PRO A 63 0.35 -4.61 -16.88
N GLY A 64 -0.26 -5.70 -16.44
CA GLY A 64 -0.06 -6.26 -15.10
C GLY A 64 -0.95 -5.67 -14.01
N GLY A 65 -1.75 -4.64 -14.32
CA GLY A 65 -2.77 -4.12 -13.43
C GLY A 65 -4.01 -5.02 -13.37
N SER A 66 -4.66 -5.07 -12.21
CA SER A 66 -5.86 -5.85 -11.92
C SER A 66 -6.72 -5.17 -10.87
N PHE A 67 -7.94 -4.77 -11.26
CA PHE A 67 -8.88 -4.13 -10.33
C PHE A 67 -9.27 -5.07 -9.18
N ALA A 68 -9.64 -6.31 -9.48
CA ALA A 68 -10.05 -7.27 -8.45
C ALA A 68 -8.93 -7.56 -7.45
N GLU A 69 -7.68 -7.65 -7.92
CA GLU A 69 -6.52 -7.85 -7.07
C GLU A 69 -6.22 -6.61 -6.21
N LEU A 70 -6.38 -5.40 -6.78
CA LEU A 70 -6.20 -4.16 -6.04
C LEU A 70 -7.19 -4.03 -4.89
N ILE A 71 -8.48 -4.31 -5.14
CA ILE A 71 -9.51 -4.29 -4.10
C ILE A 71 -9.21 -5.33 -3.02
N GLY A 72 -8.88 -6.58 -3.40
CA GLY A 72 -8.51 -7.63 -2.46
C GLY A 72 -7.31 -7.24 -1.60
N SER A 73 -6.26 -6.66 -2.20
CA SER A 73 -5.09 -6.14 -1.47
C SER A 73 -5.47 -5.08 -0.44
N ILE A 74 -6.35 -4.14 -0.80
CA ILE A 74 -6.80 -3.08 0.12
C ILE A 74 -7.59 -3.69 1.27
N GLU A 75 -8.55 -4.57 0.99
CA GLU A 75 -9.42 -5.18 2.00
C GLU A 75 -8.64 -6.09 2.97
N GLU A 76 -7.79 -6.97 2.43
CA GLU A 76 -7.10 -8.01 3.22
C GLU A 76 -5.88 -7.46 3.98
N LYS A 77 -5.23 -6.41 3.47
CA LYS A 77 -3.95 -5.91 4.02
C LYS A 77 -4.04 -4.53 4.65
N LEU A 78 -4.78 -3.60 4.03
CA LEU A 78 -4.85 -2.23 4.52
C LEU A 78 -6.04 -2.03 5.47
N PHE A 79 -7.21 -2.56 5.14
CA PHE A 79 -8.42 -2.39 5.95
C PHE A 79 -8.43 -3.24 7.22
N VAL A 80 -7.47 -4.15 7.40
CA VAL A 80 -7.25 -4.83 8.69
C VAL A 80 -6.45 -3.98 9.68
N LEU A 81 -5.86 -2.87 9.24
CA LEU A 81 -5.13 -1.94 10.10
C LEU A 81 -6.11 -1.09 10.96
N PRO A 82 -5.63 -0.52 12.09
CA PRO A 82 -6.42 0.38 12.91
C PRO A 82 -6.95 1.58 12.09
N ASP A 83 -8.18 2.01 12.36
CA ASP A 83 -8.86 3.05 11.59
C ASP A 83 -8.15 4.41 11.62
N GLU A 84 -7.46 4.69 12.73
CA GLU A 84 -6.63 5.87 12.92
C GLU A 84 -5.31 5.84 12.13
N THR A 85 -4.97 4.72 11.47
CA THR A 85 -3.73 4.61 10.69
C THR A 85 -3.77 5.60 9.53
N ALA A 86 -2.78 6.49 9.48
CA ALA A 86 -2.62 7.42 8.37
C ALA A 86 -2.20 6.67 7.09
N VAL A 87 -2.81 6.99 5.97
CA VAL A 87 -2.44 6.49 4.65
C VAL A 87 -1.61 7.56 3.94
N LEU A 88 -0.30 7.32 3.89
CA LEU A 88 0.67 8.17 3.22
C LEU A 88 0.88 7.65 1.79
N CYS A 89 0.01 8.09 0.88
CA CYS A 89 -0.03 7.62 -0.50
C CYS A 89 1.05 8.25 -1.39
N GLY A 90 1.26 7.67 -2.59
CA GLY A 90 2.26 8.16 -3.55
C GLY A 90 1.93 9.54 -4.15
N HIS A 91 0.63 9.88 -4.22
CA HIS A 91 0.14 11.08 -4.90
C HIS A 91 -1.12 11.66 -4.24
N GLY A 92 -1.17 12.99 -4.14
CA GLY A 92 -2.32 13.69 -3.59
C GLY A 92 -2.24 13.86 -2.07
N PRO A 93 -3.36 14.21 -1.41
CA PRO A 93 -3.41 14.39 0.04
C PRO A 93 -3.38 13.04 0.78
N GLU A 94 -2.86 13.07 2.01
CA GLU A 94 -3.00 11.94 2.95
C GLU A 94 -4.46 11.72 3.36
N THR A 95 -4.76 10.49 3.80
CA THR A 95 -6.08 10.09 4.33
C THR A 95 -5.89 9.12 5.50
N SER A 96 -6.94 8.45 5.98
CA SER A 96 -6.86 7.39 6.99
C SER A 96 -7.62 6.13 6.58
N ILE A 97 -7.23 5.00 7.16
CA ILE A 97 -7.89 3.70 6.91
C ILE A 97 -9.38 3.78 7.23
N GLY A 98 -9.76 4.36 8.37
CA GLY A 98 -11.16 4.51 8.76
C GLY A 98 -11.95 5.39 7.80
N PHE A 99 -11.38 6.52 7.37
CA PHE A 99 -12.06 7.40 6.43
C PHE A 99 -12.30 6.71 5.07
N GLU A 100 -11.31 5.99 4.56
CA GLU A 100 -11.45 5.28 3.27
C GLU A 100 -12.41 4.09 3.35
N LYS A 101 -12.46 3.35 4.46
CA LYS A 101 -13.46 2.29 4.68
C LYS A 101 -14.89 2.80 4.57
N GLU A 102 -15.15 3.99 5.10
CA GLU A 102 -16.51 4.55 5.14
C GLU A 102 -16.88 5.30 3.85
N ASN A 103 -15.92 5.96 3.21
CA ASN A 103 -16.20 7.00 2.22
C ASN A 103 -15.67 6.70 0.81
N ASN A 104 -14.78 5.72 0.63
CA ASN A 104 -14.16 5.48 -0.67
C ASN A 104 -15.15 4.78 -1.62
N PRO A 105 -15.56 5.43 -2.73
CA PRO A 105 -16.61 4.90 -3.61
C PRO A 105 -16.18 3.65 -4.41
N PHE A 106 -14.89 3.30 -4.39
CA PHE A 106 -14.38 2.09 -5.05
C PHE A 106 -14.38 0.87 -4.12
N LEU A 107 -14.63 1.07 -2.82
CA LEU A 107 -14.47 0.07 -1.75
C LEU A 107 -15.78 -0.15 -0.97
N GLN A 108 -16.93 0.14 -1.61
CA GLN A 108 -18.28 -0.08 -1.09
C GLN A 108 -18.96 -1.31 -1.70
#